data_AF-A0A191V978-F1
#
_entry.id   AF-A0A191V978-F1
#
_cell.length_a   1.000
_cell.length_b   1.000
_cell.length_c   1.000
_cell.angle_alpha   90.00
_cell.angle_beta   90.00
_cell.angle_gamma   90.00
#
_symmetry.space_group_name_H-M   'P 1'
#
loop_
_entity.id
_entity.type
_entity.pdbx_description
1 polymer ?
#
loop_
_entity_poly.entity_id
_entity_poly.type
_entity_poly.pdbx_seq_one_letter_code
_entity_poly.pdbx_strand_id
1 'polypeptide(L)'
;MPEGWFRLDIEPERRERSVDALVNRRFEGTDNAPHIKRQLRQDLLAQAAAAFREGGVELYLSLQQAGPLTIPASLLITFLPAPNSAGTLSLEDIAASLASARQGEGEVVQLAAGAALRVRRATGGPGHAPPAGMPGKTEESLPSVTLDYQLPVPATSAHLLMTFSTPLVQIADAMIELFDAVAGSLTWVDGEGNDE
;
A
#
# COMPACT_ATOMS: atom_id res chain seq x y z
N MET A 1 -10.12 5.35 8.52
CA MET A 1 -8.66 5.12 8.66
C MET A 1 -8.26 5.17 10.12
N PRO A 2 -7.36 4.29 10.60
CA PRO A 2 -6.89 4.31 11.99
C PRO A 2 -6.13 5.59 12.33
N GLU A 3 -6.09 5.93 13.63
CA GLU A 3 -5.35 7.09 14.13
C GLU A 3 -3.83 6.95 13.85
N GLY A 4 -3.19 8.03 13.40
CA GLY A 4 -1.74 8.04 13.11
C GLY A 4 -1.35 7.67 11.68
N TRP A 5 -2.30 7.35 10.80
CA TRP A 5 -2.07 7.23 9.36
C TRP A 5 -2.10 8.60 8.69
N PHE A 6 -1.06 8.92 7.92
CA PHE A 6 -0.98 10.15 7.15
C PHE A 6 -1.23 9.86 5.68
N ARG A 7 -2.17 10.59 5.06
CA ARG A 7 -2.43 10.51 3.63
C ARG A 7 -1.46 11.42 2.88
N LEU A 8 -0.70 10.82 1.98
CA LEU A 8 0.17 11.49 1.03
C LEU A 8 -0.50 11.52 -0.35
N ASP A 9 -0.84 12.71 -0.81
CA ASP A 9 -1.27 12.92 -2.19
C ASP A 9 -0.08 12.66 -3.09
N ILE A 10 -0.19 11.71 -4.01
CA ILE A 10 0.89 11.36 -4.94
C ILE A 10 0.72 11.99 -6.32
N GLU A 11 -0.34 12.76 -6.54
CA GLU A 11 -0.59 13.50 -7.78
C GLU A 11 0.43 14.65 -7.97
N PRO A 12 1.00 14.86 -9.17
CA PRO A 12 2.09 15.81 -9.39
C PRO A 12 1.84 17.22 -8.87
N GLU A 13 0.62 17.77 -8.98
CA GLU A 13 0.33 19.14 -8.53
C GLU A 13 0.29 19.27 -6.99
N ARG A 14 -0.07 18.20 -6.28
CA ARG A 14 -0.25 18.22 -4.81
C ARG A 14 0.87 17.52 -4.03
N ARG A 15 1.67 16.69 -4.70
CA ARG A 15 2.69 15.83 -4.08
C ARG A 15 3.70 16.59 -3.25
N GLU A 16 4.28 17.66 -3.79
CA GLU A 16 5.29 18.43 -3.05
C GLU A 16 4.75 18.99 -1.74
N ARG A 17 3.55 19.59 -1.79
CA ARG A 17 2.88 20.16 -0.62
C ARG A 17 2.55 19.09 0.42
N SER A 18 2.09 17.92 -0.02
CA SER A 18 1.74 16.80 0.85
C SER A 18 2.99 16.22 1.55
N VAL A 19 4.09 16.04 0.81
CA VAL A 19 5.38 15.61 1.38
C VAL A 19 5.91 16.65 2.37
N ASP A 20 5.85 17.94 2.04
CA ASP A 20 6.32 18.99 2.94
C ASP A 20 5.52 19.03 4.25
N ALA A 21 4.20 18.84 4.19
CA ALA A 21 3.35 18.73 5.37
C ALA A 21 3.75 17.53 6.25
N LEU A 22 3.99 16.37 5.64
CA LEU A 22 4.43 15.17 6.34
C LEU A 22 5.79 15.37 7.02
N VAL A 23 6.77 15.88 6.28
CA VAL A 23 8.12 16.11 6.79
C VAL A 23 8.11 17.17 7.88
N ASN A 24 7.35 18.27 7.74
CA ASN A 24 7.25 19.27 8.79
C ASN A 24 6.61 18.72 10.07
N ARG A 25 5.54 17.93 9.96
CA ARG A 25 4.91 17.27 11.11
C ARG A 25 5.86 16.31 11.82
N ARG A 26 6.68 15.56 11.06
CA ARG A 26 7.62 14.60 11.66
C ARG A 26 8.78 15.24 12.41
N PHE A 27 9.19 16.42 11.97
CA PHE A 27 10.30 17.18 12.57
C PHE A 27 9.81 18.36 13.42
N GLU A 28 8.53 18.42 13.75
CA GLU A 28 7.99 19.44 14.65
C GLU A 28 8.69 19.34 16.01
N GLY A 29 9.31 20.44 16.47
CA GLY A 29 10.14 20.45 17.68
C GLY A 29 11.55 19.88 17.53
N THR A 30 11.97 19.44 16.34
CA THR A 30 13.33 18.93 16.05
C THR A 30 14.05 19.83 15.06
N ASP A 31 14.83 20.79 15.56
CA ASP A 31 15.49 21.79 14.71
C ASP A 31 16.89 21.36 14.21
N ASN A 32 17.49 20.32 14.83
CA ASN A 32 18.91 20.01 14.63
C ASN A 32 19.21 18.84 13.67
N ALA A 33 18.40 18.67 12.61
CA ALA A 33 18.59 17.59 11.63
C ALA A 33 18.27 17.99 10.16
N PRO A 34 18.81 19.11 9.64
CA PRO A 34 18.47 19.62 8.31
C PRO A 34 18.84 18.65 7.17
N HIS A 35 19.91 17.87 7.35
CA HIS A 35 20.34 16.86 6.36
C HIS A 35 19.37 15.68 6.31
N ILE A 36 18.95 15.16 7.47
CA ILE A 36 17.99 14.05 7.56
C ILE A 36 16.62 14.47 7.02
N LYS A 37 16.17 15.68 7.36
CA LYS A 37 14.92 16.26 6.83
C LYS A 37 14.93 16.32 5.30
N ARG A 38 16.04 16.76 4.71
CA ARG A 38 16.19 16.87 3.25
C ARG A 38 16.23 15.49 2.58
N GLN A 39 16.95 14.53 3.16
CA GLN A 39 17.01 13.17 2.65
C GLN A 39 15.62 12.51 2.67
N LEU A 40 14.94 12.55 3.81
CA LEU A 40 13.59 12.00 3.93
C LEU A 40 12.62 12.62 2.92
N ARG A 41 12.68 13.95 2.74
CA ARG A 41 11.87 14.65 1.72
C ARG A 41 12.14 14.11 0.32
N GLN A 42 13.41 13.91 -0.05
CA GLN A 42 13.78 13.39 -1.36
C GLN A 42 13.30 11.96 -1.57
N ASP A 43 13.46 11.10 -0.56
CA ASP A 43 13.04 9.71 -0.62
C ASP A 43 11.51 9.60 -0.75
N LEU A 44 10.75 10.39 0.02
CA LEU A 44 9.29 10.45 -0.06
C LEU A 44 8.81 10.96 -1.43
N LEU A 45 9.46 11.99 -1.99
CA LEU A 45 9.13 12.49 -3.33
C LEU A 45 9.40 11.44 -4.41
N ALA A 46 10.53 10.74 -4.33
CA ALA A 46 10.89 9.68 -5.27
C ALA A 46 9.90 8.51 -5.19
N GLN A 47 9.54 8.09 -3.97
CA GLN A 47 8.57 7.01 -3.75
C GLN A 47 7.16 7.40 -4.24
N ALA A 48 6.69 8.61 -3.93
CA ALA A 48 5.41 9.11 -4.41
C ALA A 48 5.38 9.24 -5.95
N ALA A 49 6.51 9.62 -6.56
CA ALA A 49 6.65 9.64 -8.01
C ALA A 49 6.60 8.25 -8.65
N ALA A 50 7.24 7.25 -8.02
CA ALA A 50 7.17 5.87 -8.47
C ALA A 50 5.76 5.32 -8.36
N ALA A 51 5.12 5.48 -7.20
CA ALA A 51 3.75 5.04 -6.95
C ALA A 51 2.77 5.61 -7.97
N PHE A 52 2.86 6.91 -8.28
CA PHE A 52 1.98 7.54 -9.28
C PHE A 52 2.21 6.98 -10.70
N ARG A 53 3.47 6.73 -11.09
CA ARG A 53 3.77 6.13 -12.41
C ARG A 53 3.21 4.71 -12.55
N GLU A 54 3.06 3.99 -11.43
CA GLU A 54 2.49 2.65 -11.38
C GLU A 54 0.95 2.65 -11.29
N GLY A 55 0.31 3.83 -11.41
CA GLY A 55 -1.16 3.98 -11.35
C GLY A 55 -1.69 4.19 -9.93
N GLY A 56 -0.79 4.40 -8.96
CA GLY A 56 -1.15 4.76 -7.59
C GLY A 56 -1.92 6.09 -7.56
N VAL A 57 -2.93 6.12 -6.71
CA VAL A 57 -3.84 7.26 -6.52
C VAL A 57 -3.58 7.94 -5.18
N GLU A 58 -3.42 7.13 -4.13
CA GLU A 58 -3.18 7.61 -2.77
C GLU A 58 -2.15 6.72 -2.08
N LEU A 59 -1.22 7.34 -1.35
CA LEU A 59 -0.26 6.64 -0.49
C LEU A 59 -0.52 7.03 0.96
N TYR A 60 -0.63 6.06 1.85
CA TYR A 60 -0.76 6.27 3.28
C TYR A 60 0.47 5.74 3.99
N LEU A 61 0.94 6.48 4.99
CA LEU A 61 2.08 6.11 5.82
C LEU A 61 1.66 6.13 7.29
N SER A 62 1.92 5.02 7.99
CA SER A 62 1.76 4.96 9.43
C SER A 62 2.89 5.74 10.10
N LEU A 63 2.51 6.73 10.90
CA LEU A 63 3.39 7.44 11.83
C LEU A 63 3.09 7.06 13.28
N GLN A 64 2.29 6.01 13.49
CA GLN A 64 1.85 5.62 14.81
C GLN A 64 3.05 5.25 15.70
N GLN A 65 3.01 5.72 16.94
CA GLN A 65 3.99 5.37 17.97
C GLN A 65 3.36 4.40 18.96
N ALA A 66 4.01 3.26 19.18
CA ALA A 66 3.71 2.35 20.27
C ALA A 66 4.82 2.46 21.32
N GLY A 67 4.58 3.29 22.34
CA GLY A 67 5.62 3.68 23.29
C GLY A 67 6.79 4.41 22.59
N PRO A 68 8.05 3.98 22.76
CA PRO A 68 9.19 4.63 22.13
C PRO A 68 9.39 4.25 20.65
N LEU A 69 8.68 3.23 20.14
CA LEU A 69 8.89 2.69 18.79
C LEU A 69 7.84 3.24 17.82
N THR A 70 8.28 3.66 16.64
CA THR A 70 7.37 3.93 15.51
C THR A 70 7.00 2.60 14.86
N ILE A 71 5.74 2.43 14.47
CA ILE A 71 5.28 1.28 13.68
C ILE A 71 5.32 1.67 12.20
N PRO A 72 6.40 1.35 11.46
CA PRO A 72 6.45 1.60 10.02
C PRO A 72 5.49 0.67 9.28
N ALA A 73 4.52 1.28 8.60
CA ALA A 73 3.66 0.63 7.65
C ALA A 73 3.28 1.62 6.54
N SER A 74 3.01 1.10 5.35
CA SER A 74 2.46 1.86 4.24
C SER A 74 1.26 1.16 3.63
N LEU A 75 0.37 1.94 3.03
CA LEU A 75 -0.75 1.47 2.21
C LEU A 75 -0.75 2.28 0.92
N LEU A 76 -0.56 1.62 -0.21
CA LEU A 76 -0.74 2.22 -1.53
C LEU A 76 -2.08 1.78 -2.11
N ILE A 77 -2.86 2.75 -2.57
CA ILE A 77 -4.11 2.52 -3.29
C ILE A 77 -3.85 2.80 -4.77
N THR A 78 -4.18 1.83 -5.62
CA THR A 78 -3.96 1.86 -7.07
C THR A 78 -5.27 1.48 -7.77
N PHE A 79 -5.67 2.25 -8.79
CA PHE A 79 -6.76 1.84 -9.70
C PHE A 79 -6.15 1.14 -10.90
N LEU A 80 -6.47 -0.14 -11.07
CA LEU A 80 -6.08 -0.92 -12.21
C LEU A 80 -7.21 -0.91 -13.25
N PRO A 81 -6.93 -0.60 -14.53
CA PRO A 81 -7.91 -0.82 -15.59
C PRO A 81 -8.24 -2.31 -15.67
N ALA A 82 -9.42 -2.61 -16.21
CA ALA A 82 -9.83 -3.99 -16.46
C ALA A 82 -8.74 -4.75 -17.23
N PRO A 83 -8.34 -5.96 -16.82
CA PRO A 83 -7.45 -6.77 -17.63
C PRO A 83 -8.13 -7.03 -18.99
N ASN A 84 -7.44 -6.68 -20.09
CA ASN A 84 -7.92 -6.85 -21.47
C ASN A 84 -8.09 -8.33 -21.90
N SER A 85 -7.90 -9.28 -20.99
CA SER A 85 -7.90 -10.71 -21.30
C SER A 85 -9.33 -11.21 -21.48
N ALA A 86 -9.63 -11.61 -22.72
CA ALA A 86 -10.81 -12.36 -23.11
C ALA A 86 -10.85 -13.71 -22.37
N GLY A 87 -11.45 -13.69 -21.19
CA GLY A 87 -11.62 -14.84 -20.32
C GLY A 87 -11.84 -14.37 -18.89
N THR A 88 -13.09 -14.41 -18.43
CA THR A 88 -13.46 -14.10 -17.05
C THR A 88 -12.91 -15.22 -16.14
N LEU A 89 -11.61 -15.15 -15.82
CA LEU A 89 -11.05 -16.00 -14.77
C LEU A 89 -11.71 -15.60 -13.45
N SER A 90 -12.17 -16.60 -12.68
CA SER A 90 -12.70 -16.33 -11.35
C SER A 90 -11.57 -15.86 -10.43
N LEU A 91 -11.90 -15.14 -9.35
CA LEU A 91 -10.90 -14.77 -8.33
C LEU A 91 -10.20 -16.00 -7.74
N GLU A 92 -10.90 -17.14 -7.72
CA GLU A 92 -10.40 -18.43 -7.24
C GLU A 92 -9.33 -19.00 -8.19
N ASP A 93 -9.54 -18.90 -9.51
CA ASP A 93 -8.55 -19.29 -10.51
C ASP A 93 -7.29 -18.43 -10.42
N ILE A 94 -7.45 -17.14 -10.15
CA ILE A 94 -6.34 -16.20 -9.96
C ILE A 94 -5.58 -16.54 -8.67
N ALA A 95 -6.28 -16.81 -7.56
CA ALA A 95 -5.67 -17.24 -6.30
C ALA A 95 -4.86 -18.53 -6.47
N ALA A 96 -5.43 -19.54 -7.13
CA ALA A 96 -4.79 -20.81 -7.41
C ALA A 96 -3.56 -20.67 -8.32
N SER A 97 -3.62 -19.78 -9.33
CA SER A 97 -2.50 -19.47 -10.21
C SER A 97 -1.34 -18.83 -9.44
N LEU A 98 -1.61 -17.86 -8.55
CA LEU A 98 -0.60 -17.19 -7.73
C LEU A 98 0.10 -18.15 -6.77
N ALA A 99 -0.67 -19.02 -6.11
CA ALA A 99 -0.14 -20.06 -5.23
C ALA A 99 0.77 -21.03 -6.01
N SER A 100 0.34 -21.44 -7.20
CA SER A 100 1.11 -22.33 -8.09
C SER A 100 2.42 -21.70 -8.57
N ALA A 101 2.43 -20.39 -8.80
CA ALA A 101 3.60 -19.63 -9.24
C ALA A 101 4.58 -19.28 -8.11
N ARG A 102 4.30 -19.69 -6.85
CA ARG A 102 5.04 -19.27 -5.64
C ARG A 102 5.19 -17.75 -5.52
N GLN A 103 4.24 -17.01 -6.08
CA GLN A 103 4.21 -15.54 -6.05
C GLN A 103 3.47 -15.02 -4.80
N GLY A 104 3.09 -15.89 -3.86
CA GLY A 104 2.41 -15.53 -2.62
C GLY A 104 1.36 -16.56 -2.20
N GLU A 105 0.77 -16.33 -1.05
CA GLU A 105 -0.41 -17.06 -0.56
C GLU A 105 -1.65 -16.23 -0.92
N GLY A 106 -2.39 -16.70 -1.93
CA GLY A 106 -3.61 -16.05 -2.41
C GLY A 106 -4.86 -16.75 -1.87
N GLU A 107 -5.82 -15.98 -1.37
CA GLU A 107 -7.13 -16.46 -0.92
C GLU A 107 -8.24 -15.46 -1.28
N VAL A 108 -9.46 -15.94 -1.45
CA VAL A 108 -10.62 -15.06 -1.64
C VAL A 108 -11.28 -14.81 -0.30
N VAL A 109 -11.45 -13.53 0.06
CA VAL A 109 -12.06 -13.09 1.31
C VAL A 109 -13.28 -12.21 1.05
N GLN A 110 -14.23 -12.21 1.98
CA GLN A 110 -15.38 -11.32 1.93
C GLN A 110 -15.10 -10.08 2.78
N LEU A 111 -15.05 -8.91 2.15
CA LEU A 111 -14.97 -7.60 2.81
C LEU A 111 -16.35 -6.92 2.80
N ALA A 112 -16.50 -5.84 3.57
CA ALA A 112 -17.69 -4.99 3.51
C ALA A 112 -17.88 -4.38 2.11
N ALA A 113 -16.79 -4.11 1.39
CA ALA A 113 -16.77 -3.62 0.01
C ALA A 113 -17.03 -4.70 -1.07
N GLY A 114 -17.20 -5.97 -0.70
CA GLY A 114 -17.40 -7.09 -1.63
C GLY A 114 -16.33 -8.18 -1.53
N ALA A 115 -16.40 -9.17 -2.43
CA ALA A 115 -15.40 -10.23 -2.53
C ALA A 115 -14.07 -9.66 -3.04
N ALA A 116 -12.97 -10.01 -2.38
CA ALA A 116 -11.64 -9.53 -2.69
C ALA A 116 -10.65 -10.69 -2.75
N LEU A 117 -9.68 -10.59 -3.66
CA LEU A 117 -8.50 -11.45 -3.66
C LEU A 117 -7.48 -10.87 -2.69
N ARG A 118 -7.14 -11.62 -1.65
CA ARG A 118 -6.12 -11.30 -0.65
C ARG A 118 -4.85 -12.08 -0.95
N VAL A 119 -3.71 -11.40 -1.09
CA VAL A 119 -2.43 -12.05 -1.41
C VAL A 119 -1.34 -11.60 -0.44
N ARG A 120 -0.81 -12.53 0.34
CA ARG A 120 0.34 -12.29 1.22
C ARG A 120 1.64 -12.61 0.47
N ARG A 121 2.62 -11.71 0.55
CA ARG A 121 3.99 -11.94 0.06
C ARG A 121 5.03 -11.53 1.09
N ALA A 122 6.16 -12.22 1.09
CA ALA A 122 7.37 -11.80 1.78
C ALA A 122 8.43 -11.43 0.74
N THR A 123 9.17 -10.35 0.98
CA THR A 123 10.24 -9.86 0.08
C THR A 123 11.49 -9.56 0.90
N GLY A 124 12.67 -9.54 0.26
CA GLY A 124 13.94 -9.16 0.91
C GLY A 124 14.53 -10.19 1.90
N GLY A 125 13.97 -11.41 1.98
CA GLY A 125 14.53 -12.53 2.74
C GLY A 125 15.32 -13.51 1.86
N PRO A 126 16.21 -14.35 2.43
CA PRO A 126 16.90 -15.39 1.66
C PRO A 126 15.89 -16.27 0.92
N GLY A 127 16.04 -16.37 -0.40
CA GLY A 127 15.16 -17.14 -1.29
C GLY A 127 13.96 -16.39 -1.88
N HIS A 128 13.80 -15.09 -1.63
CA HIS A 128 12.70 -14.29 -2.19
C HIS A 128 13.23 -13.29 -3.23
N ALA A 129 12.76 -13.40 -4.47
CA ALA A 129 13.07 -12.43 -5.52
C ALA A 129 12.35 -11.09 -5.25
N PRO A 130 12.97 -9.94 -5.57
CA PRO A 130 12.30 -8.66 -5.47
C PRO A 130 11.11 -8.60 -6.44
N PRO A 131 10.04 -7.88 -6.09
CA PRO A 131 8.94 -7.63 -7.02
C PRO A 131 9.46 -6.88 -8.24
N ALA A 132 9.04 -7.32 -9.43
CA ALA A 132 9.44 -6.70 -10.69
C ALA A 132 8.92 -5.25 -10.72
N GLY A 133 9.82 -4.27 -10.83
CA GLY A 133 9.47 -2.84 -10.93
C GLY A 133 10.00 -1.96 -9.79
N MET A 134 10.41 -2.52 -8.64
CA MET A 134 11.03 -1.71 -7.59
C MET A 134 12.47 -1.31 -7.95
N PRO A 135 12.81 0.00 -7.89
CA PRO A 135 14.19 0.45 -7.99
C PRO A 135 14.95 0.10 -6.70
N GLY A 136 15.85 -0.89 -6.77
CA GLY A 136 16.74 -1.27 -5.67
C GLY A 136 17.62 -2.47 -6.07
N LYS A 137 18.86 -2.52 -5.58
CA LYS A 137 19.71 -3.70 -5.75
C LYS A 137 19.17 -4.82 -4.85
N THR A 138 19.09 -6.03 -5.39
CA THR A 138 18.59 -7.27 -4.76
C THR A 138 19.19 -7.56 -3.37
N GLU A 139 20.38 -7.03 -3.08
CA GLU A 139 21.12 -7.25 -1.84
C GLU A 139 20.82 -6.22 -0.72
N GLU A 140 20.11 -5.13 -1.00
CA GLU A 140 19.84 -4.05 -0.03
C GLU A 140 18.37 -3.94 0.38
N SER A 141 17.47 -4.74 -0.19
CA SER A 141 16.06 -4.72 0.18
C SER A 141 15.89 -5.35 1.56
N LEU A 142 15.58 -4.52 2.56
CA LEU A 142 15.23 -5.00 3.89
C LEU A 142 14.05 -5.98 3.80
N PRO A 143 14.03 -7.03 4.64
CA PRO A 143 12.93 -7.97 4.66
C PRO A 143 11.63 -7.23 4.98
N SER A 144 10.60 -7.47 4.18
CA SER A 144 9.28 -6.88 4.39
C SER A 144 8.18 -7.88 4.04
N VAL A 145 7.03 -7.68 4.66
CA VAL A 145 5.80 -8.41 4.34
C VAL A 145 4.85 -7.44 3.65
N THR A 146 4.29 -7.89 2.54
CA THR A 146 3.23 -7.19 1.83
C THR A 146 1.95 -8.00 1.84
N LEU A 147 0.84 -7.28 1.86
CA LEU A 147 -0.49 -7.84 1.79
C LEU A 147 -1.29 -7.04 0.78
N ASP A 148 -1.72 -7.69 -0.29
CA ASP A 148 -2.47 -7.07 -1.36
C ASP A 148 -3.94 -7.47 -1.30
N TYR A 149 -4.83 -6.50 -1.51
CA TYR A 149 -6.25 -6.72 -1.72
C TYR A 149 -6.64 -6.20 -3.09
N GLN A 150 -7.13 -7.08 -3.95
CA GLN A 150 -7.70 -6.70 -5.23
C GLN A 150 -9.21 -6.91 -5.20
N LEU A 151 -9.94 -5.84 -5.48
CA LEU A 151 -11.40 -5.83 -5.40
C LEU A 151 -12.02 -5.08 -6.59
N PRO A 152 -13.12 -5.58 -7.17
CA PRO A 152 -13.78 -4.93 -8.29
C PRO A 152 -14.45 -3.63 -7.83
N VAL A 153 -14.34 -2.58 -8.64
CA VAL A 153 -14.98 -1.30 -8.37
C VAL A 153 -16.43 -1.35 -8.89
N PRO A 154 -17.45 -1.10 -8.06
CA PRO A 154 -18.85 -1.16 -8.46
C PRO A 154 -19.16 -0.33 -9.70
N ALA A 155 -20.05 -0.83 -10.55
CA ALA A 155 -20.50 -0.17 -11.79
C ALA A 155 -19.37 0.17 -12.79
N THR A 156 -18.17 -0.38 -12.63
CA THR A 156 -17.06 -0.23 -13.58
C THR A 156 -16.37 -1.57 -13.83
N SER A 157 -15.48 -1.60 -14.82
CA SER A 157 -14.60 -2.74 -15.06
C SER A 157 -13.23 -2.60 -14.37
N ALA A 158 -13.02 -1.48 -13.65
CA ALA A 158 -11.78 -1.23 -12.94
C ALA A 158 -11.69 -2.09 -11.67
N HIS A 159 -10.45 -2.31 -11.25
CA HIS A 159 -10.14 -2.97 -9.98
C HIS A 159 -9.40 -1.99 -9.08
N LEU A 160 -9.71 -2.01 -7.79
CA LEU A 160 -8.91 -1.37 -6.77
C LEU A 160 -7.88 -2.37 -6.26
N LEU A 161 -6.61 -1.97 -6.24
CA LEU A 161 -5.54 -2.69 -5.56
C LEU A 161 -5.13 -1.88 -4.33
N MET A 162 -5.19 -2.51 -3.17
CA MET A 162 -4.66 -1.98 -1.91
C MET A 162 -3.44 -2.81 -1.53
N THR A 163 -2.26 -2.21 -1.59
CA THR A 163 -1.00 -2.86 -1.21
C THR A 163 -0.52 -2.32 0.13
N PHE A 164 -0.60 -3.16 1.15
CA PHE A 164 -0.02 -2.90 2.46
C PHE A 164 1.42 -3.41 2.50
N SER A 165 2.31 -2.69 3.19
CA SER A 165 3.69 -3.13 3.42
C SER A 165 4.17 -2.77 4.81
N THR A 166 4.96 -3.66 5.41
CA THR A 166 5.69 -3.38 6.64
C THR A 166 7.06 -4.09 6.68
N PRO A 167 8.12 -3.40 7.12
CA PRO A 167 9.41 -4.05 7.39
C PRO A 167 9.44 -4.81 8.74
N LEU A 168 8.36 -4.76 9.53
CA LEU A 168 8.30 -5.39 10.86
C LEU A 168 8.02 -6.89 10.76
N VAL A 169 8.92 -7.64 10.10
CA VAL A 169 8.70 -9.06 9.81
C VAL A 169 8.61 -9.93 11.07
N GLN A 170 9.14 -9.48 12.21
CA GLN A 170 9.06 -10.20 13.49
C GLN A 170 7.66 -10.19 14.09
N ILE A 171 6.84 -9.20 13.75
CA ILE A 171 5.45 -9.07 14.18
C ILE A 171 4.50 -9.05 12.98
N ALA A 172 4.89 -9.71 11.90
CA ALA A 172 4.16 -9.71 10.64
C ALA A 172 2.70 -10.12 10.80
N ASP A 173 2.42 -11.13 11.62
CA ASP A 173 1.05 -11.64 11.80
C ASP A 173 0.16 -10.61 12.51
N ALA A 174 0.68 -9.90 13.52
CA ALA A 174 -0.05 -8.79 14.16
C ALA A 174 -0.27 -7.60 13.20
N MET A 175 0.71 -7.30 12.34
CA MET A 175 0.55 -6.27 11.31
C MET A 175 -0.47 -6.67 10.25
N ILE A 176 -0.52 -7.96 9.91
CA ILE A 176 -1.50 -8.52 9.00
C ILE A 176 -2.91 -8.39 9.57
N GLU A 177 -3.12 -8.68 10.86
CA GLU A 177 -4.43 -8.45 11.50
C GLU A 177 -4.88 -6.99 11.42
N LEU A 178 -3.95 -6.04 11.60
CA LEU A 178 -4.23 -4.62 11.40
C LEU A 178 -4.61 -4.31 9.95
N PHE A 179 -3.87 -4.86 8.97
CA PHE A 179 -4.16 -4.64 7.55
C PHE A 179 -5.50 -5.25 7.15
N ASP A 180 -5.82 -6.44 7.66
CA ASP A 180 -7.11 -7.10 7.47
C ASP A 180 -8.25 -6.25 8.04
N ALA A 181 -8.06 -5.67 9.23
CA ALA A 181 -9.05 -4.75 9.81
C ALA A 181 -9.22 -3.47 8.98
N VAL A 182 -8.13 -2.89 8.47
CA VAL A 182 -8.19 -1.69 7.60
C VAL A 182 -8.90 -2.01 6.29
N ALA A 183 -8.53 -3.09 5.60
CA ALA A 183 -9.17 -3.52 4.36
C ALA A 183 -10.65 -3.89 4.58
N GLY A 184 -10.97 -4.57 5.69
CA GLY A 184 -12.34 -4.92 6.07
C GLY A 184 -13.24 -3.72 6.37
N SER A 185 -12.65 -2.58 6.75
CA SER A 185 -13.38 -1.32 6.96
C SER A 185 -13.68 -0.54 5.67
N LEU A 186 -13.14 -0.97 4.53
CA LEU A 186 -13.41 -0.34 3.24
C LEU A 186 -14.90 -0.48 2.91
N THR A 187 -15.52 0.64 2.55
CA THR A 187 -16.89 0.69 2.04
C THR A 187 -16.91 1.60 0.83
N TRP A 188 -17.73 1.24 -0.16
CA TRP A 188 -18.03 2.12 -1.28
C TRP A 188 -19.04 3.15 -0.81
N VAL A 189 -18.75 4.42 -1.07
CA VAL A 189 -19.73 5.49 -0.95
C VAL A 189 -20.19 5.82 -2.36
N ASP A 190 -21.50 5.78 -2.58
CA ASP A 190 -22.06 6.25 -3.84
C ASP A 190 -21.71 7.74 -3.97
N GLY A 191 -21.22 8.12 -5.15
CA GLY A 191 -20.89 9.51 -5.48
C GLY A 191 -22.14 10.37 -5.68
N GLU A 192 -23.19 10.19 -4.88
CA GLU A 192 -24.26 11.18 -4.75
C GLU A 192 -23.72 12.35 -3.93
N GLY A 193 -22.89 13.15 -4.59
CA GLY A 193 -22.64 14.52 -4.18
C GLY A 193 -23.98 15.24 -4.14
N ASN A 194 -24.40 15.53 -2.92
CA ASN A 194 -25.26 16.64 -2.50
C ASN A 194 -25.24 17.80 -3.52
N ASP A 195 -26.17 17.80 -4.48
CA ASP A 195 -26.67 19.02 -5.12
C ASP A 195 -27.49 19.74 -4.03
N GLU A 196 -26.88 20.74 -3.40
CA GLU A 196 -27.57 21.78 -2.64
C GLU A 196 -27.69 23.05 -3.51
#